data_AF-A0A258WZW3-F1
#
_entry.id   AF-A0A258WZW3-F1
#
_cell.length_a   1.000
_cell.length_b   1.000
_cell.length_c   1.000
_cell.angle_alpha   90.00
_cell.angle_beta   90.00
_cell.angle_gamma   90.00
#
_symmetry.space_group_name_H-M   'P 1'
#
loop_
_entity.id
_entity.type
_entity.pdbx_description
1 polymer ?
#
loop_
_entity_poly.entity_id
_entity_poly.type
_entity_poly.pdbx_seq_one_letter_code
_entity_poly.pdbx_strand_id
1 'polypeptide(L)' 'VQRNAMKVWEGLQQGKSATNEKGESLYLQYLLDDEELRKSLSEEAIRECFNFDYYTKNVDKIFNRVFK' A
#
# COMPACT_ATOMS: atom_id res chain seq x y z
N VAL A 1 10.77 4.22 8.30
CA VAL A 1 9.30 4.12 8.04
C VAL A 1 8.49 5.35 8.46
N GLN A 2 8.55 5.85 9.70
CA GLN A 2 7.73 7.01 10.14
C GLN A 2 7.93 8.27 9.29
N ARG A 3 9.18 8.56 8.88
CA ARG A 3 9.49 9.68 7.96
C ARG A 3 8.75 9.56 6.61
N ASN A 4 8.55 8.35 6.10
CA ASN A 4 7.85 8.13 4.84
C ASN A 4 6.33 8.34 5.00
N ALA A 5 5.78 8.00 6.16
CA ALA A 5 4.37 8.26 6.47
C ALA A 5 4.10 9.78 6.59
N MET A 6 5.03 10.54 7.18
CA MET A 6 4.92 12.01 7.29
C MET A 6 4.92 12.70 5.92
N LYS A 7 5.71 12.23 4.94
CA LYS A 7 5.71 12.77 3.56
C LYS A 7 4.33 12.63 2.90
N VAL A 8 3.67 11.49 3.10
CA VAL A 8 2.31 11.26 2.60
C VAL A 8 1.33 12.21 3.29
N TRP A 9 1.44 12.35 4.61
CA TRP A 9 0.56 13.22 5.39
C TRP A 9 0.66 14.69 4.98
N GLU A 10 1.87 15.20 4.75
CA GLU A 10 2.10 16.54 4.22
C GLU A 10 1.47 16.72 2.83
N GLY A 11 1.61 15.72 1.96
CA GLY A 11 0.97 15.71 0.64
C GLY A 11 -0.56 15.77 0.72
N LEU A 12 -1.15 14.98 1.62
CA LEU A 12 -2.60 14.97 1.87
C LEU A 12 -3.11 16.31 2.39
N GLN A 13 -2.36 16.97 3.29
CA GLN A 13 -2.70 18.31 3.75
C GLN A 13 -2.72 19.35 2.62
N GLN A 14 -1.89 19.15 1.59
CA GLN A 14 -1.86 19.99 0.38
C GLN A 14 -2.92 19.60 -0.66
N GLY A 15 -3.82 18.67 -0.34
CA GLY A 15 -4.88 18.19 -1.25
C GLY A 15 -4.39 17.25 -2.34
N LYS A 16 -3.17 16.69 -2.22
CA LYS A 16 -2.68 15.67 -3.15
C LYS A 16 -3.37 14.34 -2.89
N SER A 17 -3.52 13.53 -3.93
CA SER A 17 -4.03 12.17 -3.81
C SER A 17 -3.12 11.30 -2.94
N ALA A 18 -3.68 10.31 -2.24
CA ALA A 18 -2.90 9.27 -1.54
C ALA A 18 -2.28 8.24 -2.50
N THR A 19 -2.71 8.27 -3.76
CA THR A 19 -2.33 7.33 -4.81
C THR A 19 -1.71 8.04 -6.01
N ASN A 20 -0.81 7.33 -6.69
CA ASN A 20 -0.22 7.79 -7.95
C ASN A 20 -1.18 7.55 -9.14
N GLU A 21 -0.76 7.93 -10.35
CA GLU A 21 -1.52 7.76 -11.60
C GLU A 21 -1.84 6.28 -11.94
N LYS A 22 -1.06 5.33 -11.40
CA LYS A 22 -1.26 3.89 -11.57
C LYS A 22 -2.18 3.29 -10.49
N GLY A 23 -2.68 4.10 -9.56
CA GLY A 23 -3.47 3.66 -8.42
C GLY A 23 -2.67 3.03 -7.28
N GLU A 24 -1.34 3.05 -7.33
CA GLU A 24 -0.49 2.57 -6.23
C GLU A 24 -0.39 3.63 -5.13
N SER A 25 -0.17 3.19 -3.88
CA SER A 25 -0.02 4.10 -2.75
C SER A 25 1.26 4.95 -2.86
N LEU A 26 1.16 6.27 -2.61
CA LEU A 26 2.34 7.13 -2.45
C LEU A 26 3.23 6.67 -1.29
N TYR A 27 2.64 6.07 -0.25
CA TYR A 27 3.40 5.51 0.86
C TYR A 27 4.31 4.37 0.40
N LEU A 28 3.80 3.49 -0.49
CA LEU A 28 4.59 2.43 -1.09
C LEU A 28 5.78 3.00 -1.86
N GLN A 29 5.57 4.03 -2.68
CA GLN A 29 6.66 4.69 -3.42
C GLN A 29 7.75 5.21 -2.47
N TYR A 30 7.36 5.94 -1.41
CA TYR A 30 8.35 6.44 -0.45
C TYR A 30 9.08 5.35 0.32
N LEU A 31 8.51 4.16 0.48
CA LEU A 31 9.20 3.02 1.08
C LEU A 31 10.17 2.35 0.10
N LEU A 32 9.82 2.28 -1.18
CA LEU A 32 10.70 1.74 -2.23
C LEU A 32 11.91 2.65 -2.50
N ASP A 33 11.71 3.97 -2.38
CA ASP A 33 12.75 4.98 -2.52
C ASP A 33 13.62 5.15 -1.25
N ASP A 34 13.29 4.48 -0.15
CA ASP A 34 14.04 4.55 1.10
C ASP A 34 15.21 3.54 1.08
N GLU A 35 16.40 4.01 0.70
CA GLU A 35 17.62 3.20 0.66
C GLU A 35 17.99 2.59 2.02
N GLU A 36 17.66 3.24 3.13
CA GLU A 36 17.93 2.71 4.47
C GLU A 36 17.02 1.52 4.76
N LEU A 37 15.74 1.64 4.43
CA LEU A 37 14.77 0.54 4.55
C LEU A 37 15.10 -0.63 3.61
N ARG A 38 15.51 -0.33 2.38
CA ARG A 38 15.86 -1.32 1.35
C ARG A 38 17.09 -2.16 1.69
N LYS A 39 17.91 -1.74 2.67
CA LYS A 39 18.99 -2.56 3.24
C LYS A 39 18.46 -3.69 4.12
N SER A 40 17.28 -3.55 4.70
CA SER A 40 16.67 -4.52 5.61
C SER A 40 15.54 -5.33 4.97
N LEU A 41 14.86 -4.78 3.96
CA LEU A 41 13.73 -5.41 3.29
C LEU A 41 13.91 -5.33 1.77
N SER A 42 13.64 -6.44 1.08
CA SER A 42 13.60 -6.44 -0.38
C SER A 42 12.37 -5.69 -0.89
N GLU A 43 12.41 -5.30 -2.17
CA GLU A 43 11.25 -4.65 -2.80
C GLU A 43 10.03 -5.57 -2.80
N GLU A 44 10.21 -6.86 -3.06
CA GLU A 44 9.14 -7.86 -3.06
C GLU A 44 8.46 -7.94 -1.68
N ALA A 45 9.25 -8.01 -0.60
CA ALA A 45 8.73 -8.05 0.76
C ALA A 45 7.93 -6.79 1.11
N ILE A 46 8.39 -5.62 0.65
CA ILE A 46 7.65 -4.35 0.84
C ILE A 46 6.33 -4.41 0.05
N ARG A 47 6.34 -4.84 -1.21
CA ARG A 47 5.13 -4.92 -2.05
C ARG A 47 4.12 -5.94 -1.54
N GLU A 48 4.57 -7.08 -1.01
CA GLU A 48 3.69 -8.09 -0.41
C GLU A 48 2.89 -7.53 0.77
N CYS A 49 3.47 -6.61 1.56
CA CYS A 49 2.76 -5.94 2.65
C CYS A 49 1.56 -5.09 2.20
N PHE A 50 1.49 -4.74 0.91
CA PHE A 50 0.39 -4.00 0.29
C PHE A 50 -0.56 -4.88 -0.52
N ASN A 51 -0.34 -6.21 -0.54
CA ASN A 51 -1.22 -7.13 -1.25
C ASN A 51 -2.47 -7.46 -0.40
N PHE A 52 -3.65 -7.16 -0.93
CA PHE A 52 -4.92 -7.45 -0.28
C PHE A 52 -5.54 -8.80 -0.69
N ASP A 53 -5.06 -9.43 -1.77
CA ASP A 53 -5.66 -10.61 -2.39
C ASP A 53 -5.80 -11.77 -1.40
N TYR A 54 -4.80 -11.96 -0.54
CA TYR A 54 -4.85 -13.00 0.48
C TYR A 54 -6.03 -12.81 1.46
N TYR A 55 -6.35 -11.56 1.80
CA TYR A 55 -7.42 -11.22 2.74
C TYR A 55 -8.80 -11.23 2.07
N THR A 56 -8.86 -10.93 0.77
CA THR A 56 -10.12 -10.87 0.00
C THR A 56 -10.47 -12.18 -0.70
N LYS A 57 -9.59 -13.19 -0.69
CA LYS A 57 -9.76 -14.48 -1.40
C LYS A 57 -11.08 -15.23 -1.19
N ASN A 58 -11.80 -14.97 -0.10
CA ASN A 58 -13.05 -15.65 0.24
C ASN A 58 -14.29 -14.75 0.09
N VAL A 59 -14.14 -13.49 -0.32
CA VAL A 59 -15.26 -12.55 -0.47
C VAL A 59 -16.33 -13.13 -1.40
N ASP A 60 -15.93 -13.67 -2.55
CA ASP A 60 -16.87 -14.27 -3.51
C ASP A 60 -17.63 -15.47 -2.93
N LYS A 61 -16.98 -16.29 -2.09
CA LYS A 61 -17.63 -17.43 -1.43
C LYS A 61 -18.68 -16.96 -0.43
N ILE A 62 -18.38 -15.90 0.31
CA ILE A 62 -19.33 -15.29 1.26
C ILE A 62 -20.52 -14.71 0.50
N PHE A 63 -20.28 -13.95 -0.56
CA PHE A 63 -21.34 -13.36 -1.39
C PHE A 63 -22.25 -14.44 -2.00
N ASN A 64 -21.67 -15.50 -2.57
CA ASN A 64 -22.43 -16.63 -3.10
C ASN A 64 -23.26 -17.36 -2.04
N ARG A 65 -22.85 -17.35 -0.77
CA ARG A 65 -23.59 -17.99 0.32
C ARG A 65 -24.76 -17.14 0.82
N VAL A 66 -24.60 -15.82 0.85
CA VAL A 66 -25.54 -14.91 1.52
C VAL A 66 -26.63 -14.39 0.56
N PHE A 67 -26.31 -14.24 -0.73
CA PHE A 67 -27.19 -13.57 -1.70
C PHE A 67 -27.72 -14.49 -2.82
N LYS A 68 -27.46 -15.80 -2.77
CA LYS A 68 -28.14 -16.79 -3.62
C LYS A 68 -29.19 -17.56 -2.85
#